data_AF-A0A209CUT7-F1
#
_entry.id   AF-A0A209CUT7-F1
#
_cell.length_a   1.000
_cell.length_b   1.000
_cell.length_c   1.000
_cell.angle_alpha   90.00
_cell.angle_beta   90.00
_cell.angle_gamma   90.00
#
_symmetry.space_group_name_H-M   'P 1'
#
loop_
_entity.id
_entity.type
_entity.pdbx_description
1 polymer ?
#
loop_
_entity_poly.entity_id
_entity_poly.type
_entity_poly.pdbx_seq_one_letter_code
_entity_poly.pdbx_strand_id
1 'polypeptide(L)'
;MALQGAPADAASFGHTARIVVGASERSCTGTLVSPRWVLSAASCFADATGVVQPGKPKVTTTVTVGRVDLTQTTGGAVRTAVELVPHPDRDLVMVKLGVGIANVKPVALATAPATADENVTAAGFGRTKTTWVPDRLHTASFTATGDASANVSLTAVGDAVICHGDSGGPILREAGGKQELLAVTSRSWMGGCVGTPATETRTGAVATRVDDVRTWITNTATPVPGDLTGDNKPDLVAVDNTGKLYLYPGTGTGALGSRTLIGTGGWSGAAVTHRGDWTGDAMEDVVAIVAGELRVYPNLGTGTLGSAIKVLTGLPTDSKLVNAGDINRDGHPDLLVQHSNKLYMYAGKSAPTPTVAAPVIVGNSGWDVMSLSAPGDADRDGRVDLLARDTRDGILYIYLGLANNLFGDRTEYGHGYTVTNRPLIAGAADADRNGVADMWTTVGDGTLKFYKGGSSIHGPIDGPSVEVGTSGWGAIKSIS
;
A
#
# COMPACT_ATOMS: atom_id res chain seq x y z
N MET A 1 -16.56 -8.63 -32.55
CA MET A 1 -15.37 -7.92 -33.08
C MET A 1 -15.44 -6.43 -32.72
N ALA A 2 -15.58 -6.01 -31.45
CA ALA A 2 -14.61 -6.01 -30.33
C ALA A 2 -13.50 -5.02 -30.65
N LEU A 3 -12.73 -4.58 -29.66
CA LEU A 3 -11.29 -4.49 -29.91
C LEU A 3 -10.89 -5.76 -30.70
N GLN A 4 -10.64 -5.61 -32.01
CA GLN A 4 -10.52 -6.70 -32.98
C GLN A 4 -9.11 -7.30 -32.91
N GLY A 5 -8.89 -8.11 -31.88
CA GLY A 5 -7.66 -8.86 -31.69
C GLY A 5 -7.93 -10.16 -30.96
N ALA A 6 -6.89 -10.98 -30.88
CA ALA A 6 -6.94 -12.29 -30.24
C ALA A 6 -7.36 -12.16 -28.76
N PRO A 7 -7.96 -13.23 -28.17
CA PRO A 7 -8.10 -13.32 -26.72
C PRO A 7 -6.79 -12.97 -26.05
N ALA A 8 -6.85 -12.07 -25.07
CA ALA A 8 -5.65 -11.62 -24.38
C ALA A 8 -4.99 -12.79 -23.63
N ASP A 9 -3.66 -12.86 -23.67
CA ASP A 9 -2.90 -13.75 -22.80
C ASP A 9 -2.87 -13.18 -21.38
N ALA A 10 -3.19 -14.01 -20.39
CA ALA A 10 -3.13 -13.65 -18.97
C ALA A 10 -1.72 -13.24 -18.54
N ALA A 11 -0.68 -13.82 -19.14
CA ALA A 11 0.71 -13.47 -18.83
C ALA A 11 1.04 -12.02 -19.23
N SER A 12 0.43 -11.52 -20.30
CA SER A 12 0.72 -10.19 -20.84
C SER A 12 -0.23 -9.12 -20.31
N PHE A 13 -1.51 -9.44 -20.14
CA PHE A 13 -2.56 -8.43 -19.87
C PHE A 13 -3.26 -8.60 -18.52
N GLY A 14 -2.72 -9.43 -17.61
CA GLY A 14 -3.31 -9.68 -16.28
C GLY A 14 -3.49 -8.42 -15.41
N HIS A 15 -2.74 -7.34 -15.68
CA HIS A 15 -2.92 -6.05 -15.02
C HIS A 15 -4.19 -5.31 -15.48
N THR A 16 -4.84 -5.73 -16.56
CA THR A 16 -6.08 -5.09 -17.03
C THR A 16 -7.24 -5.50 -16.12
N ALA A 17 -7.99 -4.51 -15.66
CA ALA A 17 -9.06 -4.68 -14.71
C ALA A 17 -10.43 -4.53 -15.36
N ARG A 18 -11.39 -5.35 -14.93
CA ARG A 18 -12.82 -5.12 -15.14
C ARG A 18 -13.38 -4.37 -13.95
N ILE A 19 -13.96 -3.20 -14.18
CA ILE A 19 -14.61 -2.38 -13.15
C ILE A 19 -16.12 -2.42 -13.37
N VAL A 20 -16.87 -2.77 -12.33
CA VAL A 20 -18.33 -2.74 -12.32
C VAL A 20 -18.80 -1.79 -11.22
N VAL A 21 -19.46 -0.71 -11.61
CA VAL A 21 -19.97 0.33 -10.71
C VAL A 21 -21.46 0.10 -10.48
N GLY A 22 -21.86 0.02 -9.20
CA GLY A 22 -23.23 -0.30 -8.80
C GLY A 22 -23.60 -1.76 -9.07
N ALA A 23 -24.90 -2.06 -9.08
CA ALA A 23 -25.43 -3.40 -9.38
C ALA A 23 -25.38 -3.71 -10.89
N SER A 24 -24.22 -3.52 -11.52
CA SER A 24 -23.99 -3.56 -12.98
C SER A 24 -24.60 -2.38 -13.76
N GLU A 25 -24.75 -1.23 -13.12
CA GLU A 25 -25.27 0.00 -13.77
C GLU A 25 -24.31 0.51 -14.83
N ARG A 26 -23.02 0.40 -14.57
CA ARG A 26 -21.97 0.79 -15.50
C ARG A 26 -20.79 -0.16 -15.39
N SER A 27 -20.19 -0.43 -16.54
CA SER A 27 -19.00 -1.23 -16.63
C SER A 27 -17.92 -0.50 -17.40
N CYS A 28 -16.69 -0.60 -16.92
CA CYS A 28 -15.51 0.02 -17.50
C CYS A 28 -14.33 -0.93 -17.43
N THR A 29 -13.21 -0.48 -17.99
CA THR A 29 -11.92 -1.13 -17.88
C THR A 29 -11.02 -0.27 -16.99
N GLY A 30 -10.02 -0.87 -16.38
CA GLY A 30 -8.98 -0.20 -15.62
C GLY A 30 -7.63 -0.88 -15.83
N THR A 31 -6.60 -0.34 -15.19
CA THR A 31 -5.24 -0.86 -15.25
C THR A 31 -4.60 -0.86 -13.88
N LEU A 32 -4.13 -2.01 -13.40
CA LEU A 32 -3.37 -2.12 -12.15
C LEU A 32 -2.00 -1.44 -12.30
N VAL A 33 -1.79 -0.36 -11.55
CA VAL A 33 -0.55 0.46 -11.58
C VAL A 33 0.25 0.35 -10.28
N SER A 34 -0.35 -0.18 -9.23
CA SER A 34 0.28 -0.60 -7.97
C SER A 34 -0.56 -1.74 -7.36
N PRO A 35 -0.04 -2.62 -6.49
CA PRO A 35 -0.78 -3.81 -6.02
C PRO A 35 -2.16 -3.52 -5.43
N ARG A 36 -2.40 -2.30 -4.95
CA ARG A 36 -3.69 -1.84 -4.37
C ARG A 36 -4.37 -0.73 -5.18
N TRP A 37 -3.87 -0.37 -6.36
CA TRP A 37 -4.38 0.77 -7.12
C TRP A 37 -4.57 0.46 -8.60
N VAL A 38 -5.78 0.77 -9.08
CA VAL A 38 -6.16 0.68 -10.49
C VAL A 38 -6.39 2.08 -11.04
N LEU A 39 -5.72 2.42 -12.14
CA LEU A 39 -5.98 3.64 -12.90
C LEU A 39 -7.10 3.38 -13.91
N SER A 40 -8.06 4.30 -14.00
CA SER A 40 -9.18 4.23 -14.95
C SER A 40 -9.61 5.63 -15.39
N ALA A 41 -10.60 5.73 -16.26
CA ALA A 41 -11.19 6.99 -16.69
C ALA A 41 -12.13 7.53 -15.60
N ALA A 42 -12.02 8.81 -15.25
CA ALA A 42 -12.88 9.45 -14.26
C ALA A 42 -14.35 9.40 -14.71
N SER A 43 -14.62 9.59 -16.00
CA SER A 43 -15.93 9.50 -16.63
C SER A 43 -16.68 8.19 -16.33
N CYS A 44 -15.96 7.11 -15.98
CA CYS A 44 -16.57 5.88 -15.49
C CYS A 44 -17.35 6.06 -14.17
N PHE A 45 -16.88 6.93 -13.29
CA PHE A 45 -17.40 7.15 -11.94
C PHE A 45 -18.23 8.43 -11.82
N ALA A 46 -18.39 9.16 -12.92
CA ALA A 46 -19.13 10.40 -12.95
C ALA A 46 -20.60 10.16 -12.58
N ASP A 47 -21.12 11.01 -11.70
CA ASP A 47 -22.54 11.05 -11.39
C ASP A 47 -23.34 11.78 -12.49
N ALA A 48 -24.64 12.01 -12.25
CA ALA A 48 -25.51 12.67 -13.22
C ALA A 48 -25.05 14.08 -13.63
N THR A 49 -24.16 14.71 -12.85
CA THR A 49 -23.58 16.03 -13.17
C THR A 49 -22.31 15.94 -14.01
N GLY A 50 -21.78 14.74 -14.27
CA GLY A 50 -20.52 14.53 -14.97
C GLY A 50 -19.27 14.63 -14.08
N VAL A 51 -19.43 14.83 -12.77
CA VAL A 51 -18.32 15.02 -11.81
C VAL A 51 -18.05 13.74 -11.02
N VAL A 52 -16.78 13.43 -10.79
CA VAL A 52 -16.33 12.38 -9.85
C VAL A 52 -15.97 13.02 -8.52
N GLN A 53 -16.59 12.53 -7.44
CA GLN A 53 -16.26 12.98 -6.09
C GLN A 53 -15.08 12.17 -5.55
N PRO A 54 -14.05 12.82 -4.97
CA PRO A 54 -12.99 12.10 -4.26
C PRO A 54 -13.53 11.40 -3.01
N GLY A 55 -12.86 10.34 -2.60
CA GLY A 55 -13.21 9.54 -1.42
C GLY A 55 -13.95 8.25 -1.77
N LYS A 56 -14.71 7.71 -0.81
CA LYS A 56 -15.38 6.41 -0.96
C LYS A 56 -16.38 6.42 -2.13
N PRO A 57 -16.38 5.41 -3.03
CA PRO A 57 -17.41 5.27 -4.06
C PRO A 57 -18.83 5.35 -3.48
N LYS A 58 -19.72 6.13 -4.12
CA LYS A 58 -21.13 6.30 -3.69
C LYS A 58 -21.93 4.99 -3.75
N VAL A 59 -21.59 4.12 -4.69
CA VAL A 59 -22.19 2.80 -4.88
C VAL A 59 -21.10 1.74 -4.82
N THR A 60 -21.47 0.54 -4.39
CA THR A 60 -20.56 -0.62 -4.39
C THR A 60 -19.93 -0.75 -5.77
N THR A 61 -18.61 -0.73 -5.81
CA THR A 61 -17.84 -0.90 -7.04
C THR A 61 -16.93 -2.11 -6.87
N THR A 62 -17.04 -3.07 -7.79
CA THR A 62 -16.18 -4.25 -7.82
C THR A 62 -15.15 -4.12 -8.92
N VAL A 63 -13.94 -4.57 -8.62
CA VAL A 63 -12.78 -4.52 -9.51
C VAL A 63 -12.21 -5.93 -9.59
N THR A 64 -12.21 -6.50 -10.79
CA THR A 64 -11.61 -7.81 -11.07
C THR A 64 -10.31 -7.60 -11.81
N VAL A 65 -9.20 -8.12 -11.28
CA VAL A 65 -7.84 -7.98 -11.83
C VAL A 65 -7.17 -9.34 -11.88
N GLY A 66 -6.27 -9.57 -12.83
CA GLY A 66 -5.55 -10.84 -13.00
C GLY A 66 -6.34 -11.93 -13.72
N ARG A 67 -7.50 -11.58 -14.29
CA ARG A 67 -8.37 -12.54 -14.99
C ARG A 67 -8.73 -11.99 -16.37
N VAL A 68 -8.18 -12.60 -17.41
CA VAL A 68 -8.54 -12.28 -18.81
C VAL A 68 -9.81 -13.00 -19.27
N ASP A 69 -10.24 -14.01 -18.52
CA ASP A 69 -11.54 -14.66 -18.65
C ASP A 69 -12.25 -14.57 -17.30
N LEU A 70 -13.33 -13.79 -17.25
CA LEU A 70 -14.07 -13.46 -16.04
C LEU A 70 -14.82 -14.68 -15.46
N THR A 71 -14.91 -15.78 -16.20
CA THR A 71 -15.44 -17.06 -15.68
C THR A 71 -14.43 -17.78 -14.78
N GLN A 72 -13.15 -17.38 -14.83
CA GLN A 72 -12.10 -17.95 -14.00
C GLN A 72 -12.28 -17.55 -12.53
N THR A 73 -11.98 -18.50 -11.65
CA THR A 73 -11.96 -18.30 -10.19
C THR A 73 -10.55 -18.19 -9.61
N THR A 74 -9.53 -18.49 -10.41
CA THR A 74 -8.10 -18.46 -10.06
C THR A 74 -7.32 -17.44 -10.91
N GLY A 75 -6.03 -17.19 -10.61
CA GLY A 75 -5.15 -16.32 -11.41
C GLY A 75 -5.18 -14.83 -11.06
N GLY A 76 -6.18 -14.39 -10.30
CA GLY A 76 -6.35 -13.00 -9.88
C GLY A 76 -7.43 -12.86 -8.80
N ALA A 77 -7.91 -11.63 -8.61
CA ALA A 77 -8.75 -11.27 -7.48
C ALA A 77 -9.93 -10.37 -7.88
N VAL A 78 -11.04 -10.55 -7.17
CA VAL A 78 -12.13 -9.58 -7.12
C VAL A 78 -11.96 -8.78 -5.83
N ARG A 79 -12.03 -7.45 -5.94
CA ARG A 79 -11.89 -6.51 -4.83
C ARG A 79 -13.01 -5.47 -4.87
N THR A 80 -13.32 -4.91 -3.71
CA THR A 80 -14.16 -3.72 -3.60
C THR A 80 -13.28 -2.48 -3.71
N ALA A 81 -13.73 -1.48 -4.46
CA ALA A 81 -13.09 -0.15 -4.44
C ALA A 81 -13.48 0.59 -3.16
N VAL A 82 -12.48 1.13 -2.45
CA VAL A 82 -12.68 1.81 -1.16
C VAL A 82 -12.43 3.31 -1.21
N GLU A 83 -11.71 3.79 -2.22
CA GLU A 83 -11.39 5.20 -2.40
C GLU A 83 -11.21 5.52 -3.88
N LEU A 84 -11.70 6.68 -4.29
CA LEU A 84 -11.49 7.30 -5.60
C LEU A 84 -10.68 8.56 -5.42
N VAL A 85 -9.61 8.70 -6.20
CA VAL A 85 -8.80 9.91 -6.27
C VAL A 85 -8.83 10.37 -7.73
N PRO A 86 -9.77 11.24 -8.13
CA PRO A 86 -9.81 11.79 -9.48
C PRO A 86 -8.64 12.77 -9.70
N HIS A 87 -8.08 12.78 -10.90
CA HIS A 87 -7.14 13.81 -11.31
C HIS A 87 -7.88 15.15 -11.47
N PRO A 88 -7.28 16.29 -11.06
CA PRO A 88 -7.99 17.57 -11.05
C PRO A 88 -8.44 18.08 -12.43
N ASP A 89 -7.71 17.74 -13.49
CA ASP A 89 -7.89 18.30 -14.83
C ASP A 89 -7.71 17.27 -15.97
N ARG A 90 -7.83 15.97 -15.66
CA ARG A 90 -7.73 14.87 -16.63
C ARG A 90 -8.88 13.91 -16.44
N ASP A 91 -9.27 13.22 -17.51
CA ASP A 91 -10.21 12.08 -17.42
C ASP A 91 -9.48 10.84 -16.86
N LEU A 92 -9.02 10.93 -15.61
CA LEU A 92 -8.27 9.91 -14.89
C LEU A 92 -8.73 9.84 -13.44
N VAL A 93 -8.81 8.62 -12.91
CA VAL A 93 -9.08 8.36 -11.50
C VAL A 93 -8.25 7.17 -11.03
N MET A 94 -7.63 7.34 -9.87
CA MET A 94 -7.00 6.26 -9.12
C MET A 94 -8.06 5.62 -8.23
N VAL A 95 -8.22 4.30 -8.37
CA VAL A 95 -9.20 3.48 -7.67
C VAL A 95 -8.48 2.58 -6.68
N LYS A 96 -8.61 2.88 -5.38
CA LYS A 96 -8.00 2.09 -4.30
C LYS A 96 -8.80 0.82 -4.06
N LEU A 97 -8.12 -0.31 -4.03
CA LEU A 97 -8.68 -1.61 -3.71
C LEU A 97 -8.70 -1.80 -2.18
N GLY A 98 -9.74 -2.47 -1.64
CA GLY A 98 -9.83 -2.72 -0.20
C GLY A 98 -8.62 -3.49 0.37
N VAL A 99 -8.10 -4.42 -0.43
CA VAL A 99 -6.86 -5.20 -0.21
C VAL A 99 -6.15 -5.30 -1.54
N GLY A 100 -4.83 -5.26 -1.58
CA GLY A 100 -4.12 -5.43 -2.83
C GLY A 100 -4.08 -6.87 -3.33
N ILE A 101 -3.29 -7.06 -4.38
CA ILE A 101 -3.25 -8.28 -5.18
C ILE A 101 -1.79 -8.66 -5.40
N ALA A 102 -1.22 -9.43 -4.46
CA ALA A 102 0.20 -9.81 -4.48
C ALA A 102 0.65 -10.60 -5.70
N ASN A 103 -0.25 -11.36 -6.33
CA ASN A 103 0.08 -12.29 -7.41
C ASN A 103 -0.11 -11.71 -8.82
N VAL A 104 -0.45 -10.41 -8.94
CA VAL A 104 -0.59 -9.74 -10.25
C VAL A 104 0.40 -8.60 -10.32
N LYS A 105 1.31 -8.66 -11.29
CA LYS A 105 2.30 -7.61 -11.50
C LYS A 105 1.63 -6.35 -12.08
N PRO A 106 1.76 -5.18 -11.43
CA PRO A 106 1.31 -3.93 -12.01
C PRO A 106 2.07 -3.58 -13.30
N VAL A 107 1.42 -2.85 -14.21
CA VAL A 107 2.07 -2.37 -15.43
C VAL A 107 3.04 -1.23 -15.11
N ALA A 108 4.16 -1.16 -15.83
CA ALA A 108 5.05 -0.01 -15.73
C ALA A 108 4.41 1.22 -16.38
N LEU A 109 4.66 2.42 -15.85
CA LEU A 109 4.18 3.66 -16.44
C LEU A 109 5.18 4.16 -17.49
N ALA A 110 4.68 4.55 -18.67
CA ALA A 110 5.52 5.14 -19.72
C ALA A 110 6.21 6.40 -19.19
N THR A 111 7.47 6.58 -19.54
CA THR A 111 8.32 7.70 -19.08
C THR A 111 8.44 8.83 -20.10
N ALA A 112 7.92 8.62 -21.31
CA ALA A 112 8.03 9.52 -22.43
C ALA A 112 6.71 9.56 -23.21
N PRO A 113 6.37 10.69 -23.86
CA PRO A 113 5.20 10.80 -24.74
C PRO A 113 5.13 9.71 -25.80
N ALA A 114 3.93 9.55 -26.36
CA ALA A 114 3.76 8.86 -27.64
C ALA A 114 4.51 9.60 -28.75
N THR A 115 5.26 8.86 -29.55
CA THR A 115 5.79 9.35 -30.83
C THR A 115 4.70 9.36 -31.90
N ALA A 116 4.91 10.08 -33.00
CA ALA A 116 3.91 10.14 -34.08
C ALA A 116 3.74 8.75 -34.72
N ASP A 117 2.49 8.32 -34.86
CA ASP A 117 2.08 7.04 -35.44
C ASP A 117 2.71 5.80 -34.77
N GLU A 118 2.96 5.88 -33.45
CA GLU A 118 3.53 4.79 -32.66
C GLU A 118 2.57 3.60 -32.60
N ASN A 119 3.07 2.39 -32.88
CA ASN A 119 2.27 1.18 -32.75
C ASN A 119 1.99 0.87 -31.28
N VAL A 120 0.71 0.76 -30.93
CA VAL A 120 0.25 0.47 -29.57
C VAL A 120 -0.82 -0.60 -29.55
N THR A 121 -1.00 -1.24 -28.40
CA THR A 121 -2.06 -2.22 -28.15
C THR A 121 -3.03 -1.67 -27.12
N ALA A 122 -4.31 -1.59 -27.47
CA ALA A 122 -5.37 -1.32 -26.53
C ALA A 122 -5.92 -2.65 -25.97
N ALA A 123 -6.28 -2.68 -24.68
CA ALA A 123 -6.99 -3.83 -24.09
C ALA A 123 -8.24 -3.37 -23.32
N GLY A 124 -9.29 -4.18 -23.34
CA GLY A 124 -10.51 -3.87 -22.60
C GLY A 124 -11.58 -4.96 -22.58
N PHE A 125 -12.48 -4.82 -21.61
CA PHE A 125 -13.65 -5.68 -21.43
C PHE A 125 -14.93 -5.03 -21.99
N GLY A 126 -14.81 -3.94 -22.74
CA GLY A 126 -15.92 -3.26 -23.35
C GLY A 126 -16.62 -4.11 -24.40
N ARG A 127 -17.74 -3.56 -24.90
CA ARG A 127 -18.56 -4.19 -25.92
C ARG A 127 -17.76 -4.62 -27.12
N THR A 128 -18.30 -5.62 -27.81
CA THR A 128 -17.81 -6.00 -29.12
C THR A 128 -18.82 -5.67 -30.21
N LYS A 129 -18.48 -5.83 -31.49
CA LYS A 129 -19.42 -5.77 -32.63
C LYS A 129 -20.59 -6.74 -32.51
N THR A 130 -20.43 -7.81 -31.72
CA THR A 130 -21.39 -8.91 -31.64
C THR A 130 -21.86 -9.22 -30.22
N THR A 131 -21.20 -8.67 -29.19
CA THR A 131 -21.40 -9.06 -27.79
C THR A 131 -21.53 -7.82 -26.91
N TRP A 132 -22.63 -7.74 -26.16
CA TRP A 132 -22.93 -6.57 -25.31
C TRP A 132 -22.13 -6.54 -24.00
N VAL A 133 -21.84 -7.70 -23.43
CA VAL A 133 -21.07 -7.86 -22.20
C VAL A 133 -20.14 -9.05 -22.39
N PRO A 134 -18.91 -8.87 -22.88
CA PRO A 134 -18.00 -10.00 -23.03
C PRO A 134 -17.41 -10.40 -21.67
N ASP A 135 -17.30 -11.71 -21.46
CA ASP A 135 -16.61 -12.29 -20.30
C ASP A 135 -15.09 -12.38 -20.51
N ARG A 136 -14.61 -12.06 -21.72
CA ARG A 136 -13.20 -12.14 -22.07
C ARG A 136 -12.60 -10.78 -22.39
N LEU A 137 -11.36 -10.60 -21.96
CA LEU A 137 -10.54 -9.46 -22.33
C LEU A 137 -10.16 -9.55 -23.81
N HIS A 138 -10.37 -8.45 -24.52
CA HIS A 138 -10.00 -8.32 -25.92
C HIS A 138 -8.88 -7.29 -26.07
N THR A 139 -8.09 -7.44 -27.12
CA THR A 139 -7.02 -6.51 -27.48
C THR A 139 -7.22 -6.02 -28.91
N ALA A 140 -6.65 -4.86 -29.28
CA ALA A 140 -6.54 -4.46 -30.69
C ALA A 140 -5.37 -3.50 -30.91
N SER A 141 -4.87 -3.47 -32.13
CA SER A 141 -3.76 -2.59 -32.52
C SER A 141 -4.27 -1.23 -33.01
N PHE A 142 -3.55 -0.18 -32.61
CA PHE A 142 -3.76 1.20 -33.05
C PHE A 142 -2.41 1.82 -33.37
N THR A 143 -2.42 2.89 -34.15
CA THR A 143 -1.34 3.89 -34.11
C THR A 143 -1.73 5.01 -33.16
N ALA A 144 -0.78 5.46 -32.36
CA ALA A 144 -0.93 6.53 -31.38
C ALA A 144 -0.13 7.75 -31.82
N THR A 145 -0.73 8.93 -31.69
CA THR A 145 -0.05 10.20 -31.86
C THR A 145 -0.39 11.10 -30.69
N GLY A 146 0.63 11.47 -29.92
CA GLY A 146 0.49 12.41 -28.81
C GLY A 146 0.17 13.80 -29.33
N ASP A 147 -0.75 14.50 -28.66
CA ASP A 147 -1.04 15.90 -28.95
C ASP A 147 -0.53 16.85 -27.84
N ALA A 148 -0.57 18.15 -28.13
CA ALA A 148 -0.15 19.19 -27.18
C ALA A 148 -1.11 19.37 -25.99
N SER A 149 -2.25 18.69 -25.97
CA SER A 149 -3.37 18.86 -25.03
C SER A 149 -3.52 17.74 -24.00
N ALA A 150 -2.40 17.06 -23.69
CA ALA A 150 -2.33 15.92 -22.77
C ALA A 150 -3.13 14.67 -23.20
N ASN A 151 -3.51 14.61 -24.48
CA ASN A 151 -4.21 13.47 -25.04
C ASN A 151 -3.30 12.70 -26.02
N VAL A 152 -3.71 11.46 -26.27
CA VAL A 152 -3.21 10.60 -27.33
C VAL A 152 -4.36 10.30 -28.27
N SER A 153 -4.19 10.71 -29.53
CA SER A 153 -5.12 10.33 -30.61
C SER A 153 -4.79 8.93 -31.10
N LEU A 154 -5.81 8.09 -31.21
CA LEU A 154 -5.69 6.70 -31.64
C LEU A 154 -6.36 6.50 -33.00
N THR A 155 -5.60 5.96 -33.94
CA THR A 155 -6.10 5.57 -35.26
C THR A 155 -6.10 4.06 -35.37
N ALA A 156 -7.25 3.50 -35.74
CA ALA A 156 -7.46 2.06 -35.82
C ALA A 156 -6.54 1.43 -36.89
N VAL A 157 -5.94 0.30 -36.55
CA VAL A 157 -5.31 -0.59 -37.53
C VAL A 157 -6.32 -1.66 -37.92
N GLY A 158 -6.62 -1.77 -39.22
CA GLY A 158 -7.65 -2.70 -39.70
C GLY A 158 -9.05 -2.29 -39.24
N ASP A 159 -9.80 -3.22 -38.65
CA ASP A 159 -11.16 -2.98 -38.13
C ASP A 159 -11.21 -2.88 -36.59
N ALA A 160 -10.08 -2.51 -35.97
CA ALA A 160 -10.00 -2.18 -34.56
C ALA A 160 -10.96 -1.04 -34.19
N VAL A 161 -11.57 -1.14 -33.01
CA VAL A 161 -12.43 -0.10 -32.44
C VAL A 161 -12.43 -0.20 -30.92
N ILE A 162 -12.51 0.95 -30.25
CA ILE A 162 -12.76 1.07 -28.81
C ILE A 162 -14.26 1.29 -28.59
N CYS A 163 -14.89 0.50 -27.73
CA CYS A 163 -16.34 0.48 -27.51
C CYS A 163 -16.72 0.90 -26.08
N HIS A 164 -18.02 1.04 -25.83
CA HIS A 164 -18.51 1.26 -24.46
C HIS A 164 -18.04 0.16 -23.51
N GLY A 165 -17.49 0.58 -22.37
CA GLY A 165 -16.89 -0.29 -21.36
C GLY A 165 -15.39 -0.51 -21.52
N ASP A 166 -14.80 -0.10 -22.65
CA ASP A 166 -13.34 -0.06 -22.79
C ASP A 166 -12.74 1.20 -22.16
N SER A 167 -13.54 2.23 -21.87
CA SER A 167 -13.08 3.43 -21.15
C SER A 167 -12.36 3.07 -19.85
N GLY A 168 -11.21 3.69 -19.63
CA GLY A 168 -10.30 3.38 -18.53
C GLY A 168 -9.32 2.24 -18.82
N GLY A 169 -9.44 1.56 -19.96
CA GLY A 169 -8.55 0.50 -20.38
C GLY A 169 -7.17 0.99 -20.82
N PRO A 170 -6.15 0.13 -20.73
CA PRO A 170 -4.79 0.51 -21.04
C PRO A 170 -4.56 0.65 -22.55
N ILE A 171 -3.77 1.67 -22.91
CA ILE A 171 -3.04 1.77 -24.17
C ILE A 171 -1.58 1.46 -23.86
N LEU A 172 -1.07 0.38 -24.44
CA LEU A 172 0.20 -0.24 -24.09
C LEU A 172 1.18 -0.09 -25.24
N ARG A 173 2.41 0.31 -24.92
CA ARG A 173 3.54 0.28 -25.84
C ARG A 173 4.57 -0.76 -25.40
N GLU A 174 5.32 -1.29 -26.36
CA GLU A 174 6.49 -2.12 -26.08
C GLU A 174 7.76 -1.26 -26.16
N ALA A 175 8.46 -1.12 -25.04
CA ALA A 175 9.69 -0.33 -24.93
C ALA A 175 10.77 -1.13 -24.19
N GLY A 176 11.91 -1.36 -24.84
CA GLY A 176 13.03 -2.08 -24.21
C GLY A 176 12.70 -3.50 -23.76
N GLY A 177 11.83 -4.20 -24.50
CA GLY A 177 11.36 -5.56 -24.15
C GLY A 177 10.40 -5.61 -22.96
N LYS A 178 9.83 -4.47 -22.58
CA LYS A 178 8.82 -4.36 -21.52
C LYS A 178 7.60 -3.61 -22.04
N GLN A 179 6.46 -4.01 -21.52
CA GLN A 179 5.22 -3.31 -21.75
C GLN A 179 5.06 -2.13 -20.78
N GLU A 180 4.73 -0.97 -21.30
CA GLU A 180 4.46 0.25 -20.53
C GLU A 180 3.06 0.79 -20.84
N LEU A 181 2.37 1.26 -19.81
CA LEU A 181 1.14 2.03 -19.95
C LEU A 181 1.47 3.40 -20.51
N LEU A 182 1.06 3.66 -21.74
CA LEU A 182 1.24 4.94 -22.43
C LEU A 182 0.11 5.92 -22.15
N ALA A 183 -1.13 5.41 -22.16
CA ALA A 183 -2.33 6.20 -21.99
C ALA A 183 -3.49 5.33 -21.49
N VAL A 184 -4.56 5.99 -21.04
CA VAL A 184 -5.81 5.36 -20.59
C VAL A 184 -6.94 5.81 -21.51
N THR A 185 -7.70 4.87 -22.06
CA THR A 185 -8.80 5.19 -22.98
C THR A 185 -9.85 6.09 -22.32
N SER A 186 -10.27 7.14 -23.01
CA SER A 186 -11.30 8.07 -22.51
C SER A 186 -12.56 7.97 -23.36
N ARG A 187 -12.47 8.37 -24.64
CA ARG A 187 -13.61 8.51 -25.56
C ARG A 187 -13.33 7.90 -26.93
N SER A 188 -14.39 7.50 -27.63
CA SER A 188 -14.32 6.86 -28.96
C SER A 188 -15.54 7.23 -29.79
N TRP A 189 -15.38 7.22 -31.12
CA TRP A 189 -16.51 7.33 -32.06
C TRP A 189 -17.33 6.03 -32.16
N MET A 190 -16.76 4.90 -31.78
CA MET A 190 -17.43 3.59 -31.65
C MET A 190 -18.06 3.02 -32.94
N GLY A 191 -17.65 3.49 -34.12
CA GLY A 191 -18.12 2.95 -35.39
C GLY A 191 -17.80 1.46 -35.50
N GLY A 192 -18.84 0.62 -35.65
CA GLY A 192 -18.69 -0.84 -35.71
C GLY A 192 -18.92 -1.59 -34.39
N CYS A 193 -19.12 -0.91 -33.26
CA CYS A 193 -19.53 -1.56 -32.00
C CYS A 193 -21.02 -1.99 -32.02
N VAL A 194 -21.38 -3.02 -31.25
CA VAL A 194 -22.79 -3.43 -31.13
C VAL A 194 -23.62 -2.30 -30.53
N GLY A 195 -24.78 -2.03 -31.14
CA GLY A 195 -25.67 -0.95 -30.74
C GLY A 195 -25.28 0.44 -31.26
N THR A 196 -24.12 0.60 -31.89
CA THR A 196 -23.79 1.82 -32.63
C THR A 196 -24.54 1.80 -33.98
N PRO A 197 -25.18 2.90 -34.41
CA PRO A 197 -25.79 3.00 -35.73
C PRO A 197 -24.79 2.66 -36.84
N ALA A 198 -25.22 1.90 -37.85
CA ALA A 198 -24.36 1.51 -38.98
C ALA A 198 -23.86 2.71 -39.82
N THR A 199 -24.47 3.88 -39.67
CA THR A 199 -24.05 5.14 -40.29
C THR A 199 -22.83 5.77 -39.63
N GLU A 200 -22.54 5.43 -38.37
CA GLU A 200 -21.30 5.85 -37.73
C GLU A 200 -20.17 4.91 -38.14
N THR A 201 -19.25 5.44 -38.94
CA THR A 201 -18.15 4.67 -39.54
C THR A 201 -16.79 5.06 -38.96
N ARG A 202 -16.72 6.10 -38.12
CA ARG A 202 -15.46 6.54 -37.52
C ARG A 202 -15.07 5.60 -36.39
N THR A 203 -13.83 5.14 -36.43
CA THR A 203 -13.25 4.19 -35.45
C THR A 203 -12.19 4.83 -34.54
N GLY A 204 -11.86 6.11 -34.77
CA GLY A 204 -10.87 6.84 -33.98
C GLY A 204 -11.28 6.99 -32.52
N ALA A 205 -10.27 7.08 -31.65
CA ALA A 205 -10.45 7.25 -30.22
C ALA A 205 -9.43 8.22 -29.63
N VAL A 206 -9.69 8.65 -28.40
CA VAL A 206 -8.82 9.54 -27.63
C VAL A 206 -8.56 8.90 -26.26
N ALA A 207 -7.30 8.88 -25.86
CA ALA A 207 -6.83 8.42 -24.57
C ALA A 207 -6.09 9.54 -23.83
N THR A 208 -6.07 9.47 -22.51
CA THR A 208 -5.33 10.41 -21.66
C THR A 208 -3.93 9.87 -21.40
N ARG A 209 -2.87 10.61 -21.71
CA ARG A 209 -1.48 10.16 -21.51
C ARG A 209 -1.15 10.01 -20.02
N VAL A 210 -0.19 9.15 -19.67
CA VAL A 210 0.20 8.94 -18.26
C VAL A 210 1.60 9.44 -17.89
N ASP A 211 2.45 9.75 -18.88
CA ASP A 211 3.86 10.04 -18.65
C ASP A 211 4.10 11.37 -17.90
N ASP A 212 3.21 12.36 -18.07
CA ASP A 212 3.25 13.66 -17.40
C ASP A 212 2.55 13.67 -16.02
N VAL A 213 1.73 12.65 -15.72
CA VAL A 213 1.02 12.50 -14.44
C VAL A 213 1.59 11.38 -13.55
N ARG A 214 2.76 10.81 -13.91
CA ARG A 214 3.40 9.73 -13.16
C ARG A 214 3.57 10.07 -11.68
N THR A 215 4.04 11.28 -11.38
CA THR A 215 4.26 11.73 -10.00
C THR A 215 2.96 11.72 -9.21
N TRP A 216 1.84 12.10 -9.82
CA TRP A 216 0.53 12.01 -9.17
C TRP A 216 0.14 10.54 -8.92
N ILE A 217 0.35 9.64 -9.89
CA ILE A 217 0.06 8.20 -9.73
C ILE A 217 0.92 7.61 -8.61
N THR A 218 2.23 7.84 -8.62
CA THR A 218 3.17 7.26 -7.64
C THR A 218 2.95 7.83 -6.24
N ASN A 219 2.73 9.14 -6.11
CA ASN A 219 2.45 9.75 -4.81
C ASN A 219 1.12 9.27 -4.22
N THR A 220 0.09 9.12 -5.06
CA THR A 220 -1.21 8.56 -4.63
C THR A 220 -1.08 7.11 -4.17
N ALA A 221 -0.22 6.33 -4.84
CA ALA A 221 -0.02 4.92 -4.56
C ALA A 221 0.99 4.61 -3.44
N THR A 222 1.63 5.65 -2.87
CA THR A 222 2.65 5.48 -1.82
C THR A 222 1.98 4.99 -0.53
N PRO A 223 2.41 3.84 0.04
CA PRO A 223 1.90 3.36 1.32
C PRO A 223 2.23 4.33 2.45
N VAL A 224 1.34 4.43 3.45
CA VAL A 224 1.62 5.16 4.68
C VAL A 224 2.21 4.16 5.69
N PRO A 225 3.43 4.40 6.22
CA PRO A 225 3.99 3.55 7.25
C PRO A 225 3.10 3.53 8.50
N GLY A 226 2.91 2.35 9.08
CA GLY A 226 2.06 2.13 10.25
C GLY A 226 0.56 1.99 9.92
N ASP A 227 0.12 2.13 8.68
CA ASP A 227 -1.31 2.08 8.31
C ASP A 227 -1.80 0.62 8.09
N LEU A 228 -2.35 0.02 9.14
CA LEU A 228 -2.97 -1.30 9.13
C LEU A 228 -4.41 -1.26 8.60
N THR A 229 -5.15 -0.17 8.83
CA THR A 229 -6.55 -0.06 8.40
C THR A 229 -6.67 0.28 6.91
N GLY A 230 -5.62 0.82 6.31
CA GLY A 230 -5.57 1.26 4.94
C GLY A 230 -6.26 2.60 4.70
N ASP A 231 -6.45 3.42 5.74
CA ASP A 231 -7.11 4.73 5.66
C ASP A 231 -6.12 5.92 5.56
N ASN A 232 -4.85 5.59 5.31
CA ASN A 232 -3.70 6.49 5.21
C ASN A 232 -3.36 7.19 6.55
N LYS A 233 -3.61 6.52 7.68
CA LYS A 233 -3.25 7.01 9.02
C LYS A 233 -2.48 5.91 9.78
N PRO A 234 -1.34 6.24 10.41
CA PRO A 234 -0.63 5.27 11.24
C PRO A 234 -1.49 4.79 12.41
N ASP A 235 -1.53 3.48 12.59
CA ASP A 235 -2.26 2.78 13.63
C ASP A 235 -1.32 2.30 14.74
N LEU A 236 -1.90 1.66 15.75
CA LEU A 236 -1.16 0.99 16.82
C LEU A 236 -1.75 -0.40 17.08
N VAL A 237 -0.93 -1.41 17.33
CA VAL A 237 -1.40 -2.67 17.94
C VAL A 237 -0.80 -2.88 19.32
N ALA A 238 -1.58 -3.50 20.20
CA ALA A 238 -1.15 -3.75 21.56
C ALA A 238 -1.70 -5.06 22.11
N VAL A 239 -0.90 -5.71 22.94
CA VAL A 239 -1.28 -6.92 23.68
C VAL A 239 -1.62 -6.55 25.11
N ASP A 240 -2.80 -6.94 25.57
CA ASP A 240 -3.22 -6.70 26.95
C ASP A 240 -2.75 -7.79 27.93
N ASN A 241 -2.99 -7.56 29.23
CA ASN A 241 -2.65 -8.49 30.31
C ASN A 241 -3.45 -9.80 30.30
N THR A 242 -4.47 -9.92 29.45
CA THR A 242 -5.24 -11.16 29.24
C THR A 242 -4.71 -11.97 28.06
N GLY A 243 -3.69 -11.47 27.35
CA GLY A 243 -3.10 -12.13 26.19
C GLY A 243 -3.95 -11.99 24.92
N LYS A 244 -4.73 -10.90 24.81
CA LYS A 244 -5.48 -10.51 23.61
C LYS A 244 -4.75 -9.43 22.84
N LEU A 245 -4.87 -9.44 21.51
CA LEU A 245 -4.32 -8.43 20.61
C LEU A 245 -5.41 -7.48 20.14
N TYR A 246 -5.14 -6.18 20.24
CA TYR A 246 -6.02 -5.11 19.83
C TYR A 246 -5.36 -4.21 18.80
N LEU A 247 -6.13 -3.78 17.80
CA LEU A 247 -5.82 -2.68 16.88
C LEU A 247 -6.44 -1.40 17.40
N TYR A 248 -5.68 -0.31 17.39
CA TYR A 248 -6.11 1.04 17.74
C TYR A 248 -5.96 1.90 16.48
N PRO A 249 -7.06 2.22 15.79
CA PRO A 249 -7.00 3.01 14.56
C PRO A 249 -6.45 4.41 14.82
N GLY A 250 -5.56 4.91 13.96
CA GLY A 250 -5.07 6.28 14.01
C GLY A 250 -6.15 7.30 13.62
N THR A 251 -6.13 8.49 14.23
CA THR A 251 -7.00 9.59 13.79
C THR A 251 -6.35 10.48 12.74
N GLY A 252 -5.02 10.36 12.55
CA GLY A 252 -4.21 11.28 11.74
C GLY A 252 -3.97 12.62 12.43
N THR A 253 -4.19 12.71 13.74
CA THR A 253 -3.92 13.88 14.58
C THR A 253 -3.00 13.53 15.76
N GLY A 254 -2.32 12.38 15.69
CA GLY A 254 -1.59 11.77 16.81
C GLY A 254 -2.46 11.05 17.85
N ALA A 255 -3.79 11.14 17.77
CA ALA A 255 -4.70 10.41 18.66
C ALA A 255 -5.09 9.04 18.08
N LEU A 256 -5.66 8.18 18.94
CA LEU A 256 -6.14 6.86 18.58
C LEU A 256 -7.66 6.77 18.77
N GLY A 257 -8.32 6.06 17.87
CA GLY A 257 -9.74 5.74 17.92
C GLY A 257 -10.07 4.53 18.80
N SER A 258 -11.33 4.11 18.75
CA SER A 258 -11.81 2.94 19.49
C SER A 258 -11.11 1.66 19.05
N ARG A 259 -10.53 0.93 20.00
CA ARG A 259 -9.82 -0.31 19.71
C ARG A 259 -10.74 -1.43 19.20
N THR A 260 -10.20 -2.25 18.31
CA THR A 260 -10.85 -3.46 17.79
C THR A 260 -10.06 -4.69 18.23
N LEU A 261 -10.75 -5.75 18.68
CA LEU A 261 -10.12 -7.03 19.02
C LEU A 261 -9.74 -7.77 17.72
N ILE A 262 -8.45 -8.00 17.49
CA ILE A 262 -7.94 -8.67 16.29
C ILE A 262 -7.23 -10.00 16.59
N GLY A 263 -6.99 -10.31 17.86
CA GLY A 263 -6.50 -11.62 18.31
C GLY A 263 -7.16 -12.04 19.63
N THR A 264 -7.92 -13.13 19.60
CA THR A 264 -8.79 -13.56 20.71
C THR A 264 -8.04 -14.24 21.88
N GLY A 265 -6.81 -14.70 21.66
CA GLY A 265 -5.96 -15.32 22.68
C GLY A 265 -4.64 -15.84 22.09
N GLY A 266 -3.73 -16.30 22.95
CA GLY A 266 -2.43 -16.85 22.55
C GLY A 266 -1.31 -15.80 22.38
N TRP A 267 -1.56 -14.54 22.76
CA TRP A 267 -0.58 -13.45 22.66
C TRP A 267 0.15 -13.16 23.97
N SER A 268 -0.09 -13.94 25.03
CA SER A 268 0.61 -13.73 26.31
C SER A 268 2.12 -13.81 26.13
N GLY A 269 2.83 -12.77 26.58
CA GLY A 269 4.29 -12.64 26.44
C GLY A 269 4.78 -12.35 25.02
N ALA A 270 3.88 -12.10 24.06
CA ALA A 270 4.29 -11.77 22.70
C ALA A 270 4.99 -10.40 22.63
N ALA A 271 6.05 -10.32 21.82
CA ALA A 271 6.53 -9.06 21.27
C ALA A 271 5.81 -8.85 19.93
N VAL A 272 5.25 -7.65 19.70
CA VAL A 272 4.45 -7.34 18.51
C VAL A 272 4.95 -6.06 17.85
N THR A 273 4.82 -5.97 16.53
CA THR A 273 5.00 -4.75 15.73
C THR A 273 4.12 -4.84 14.48
N HIS A 274 3.95 -3.74 13.77
CA HIS A 274 3.38 -3.72 12.43
C HIS A 274 4.08 -2.60 11.66
N ARG A 275 4.93 -2.95 10.71
CA ARG A 275 5.42 -2.02 9.69
C ARG A 275 5.71 -2.80 8.43
N GLY A 276 5.36 -2.18 7.31
CA GLY A 276 5.61 -2.72 5.99
C GLY A 276 4.75 -3.93 5.61
N ASP A 277 4.77 -4.21 4.31
CA ASP A 277 4.03 -5.26 3.64
C ASP A 277 4.90 -6.52 3.52
N TRP A 278 4.55 -7.57 4.28
CA TRP A 278 5.27 -8.84 4.29
C TRP A 278 4.71 -9.81 3.25
N THR A 279 3.42 -9.71 2.94
CA THR A 279 2.75 -10.64 2.02
C THR A 279 2.78 -10.20 0.55
N GLY A 280 3.24 -8.98 0.27
CA GLY A 280 3.33 -8.39 -1.05
C GLY A 280 2.00 -7.84 -1.59
N ASP A 281 0.97 -7.70 -0.74
CA ASP A 281 -0.37 -7.27 -1.14
C ASP A 281 -0.65 -5.77 -0.89
N ALA A 282 0.39 -5.00 -0.61
CA ALA A 282 0.35 -3.57 -0.26
C ALA A 282 -0.55 -3.24 0.93
N MET A 283 -0.76 -4.21 1.83
CA MET A 283 -1.24 -4.00 3.19
C MET A 283 -0.08 -4.13 4.16
N GLU A 284 -0.04 -3.33 5.22
CA GLU A 284 0.84 -3.66 6.34
C GLU A 284 0.36 -4.92 7.05
N ASP A 285 1.31 -5.73 7.51
CA ASP A 285 1.05 -6.97 8.23
C ASP A 285 1.49 -6.87 9.70
N VAL A 286 0.89 -7.69 10.56
CA VAL A 286 1.33 -7.80 11.96
C VAL A 286 2.44 -8.83 12.06
N VAL A 287 3.56 -8.46 12.69
CA VAL A 287 4.68 -9.35 12.96
C VAL A 287 4.81 -9.54 14.47
N ALA A 288 5.01 -10.78 14.91
CA ALA A 288 5.17 -11.07 16.32
C ALA A 288 6.16 -12.21 16.59
N ILE A 289 6.80 -12.15 17.76
CA ILE A 289 7.44 -13.30 18.38
C ILE A 289 6.49 -13.82 19.45
N VAL A 290 6.07 -15.07 19.31
CA VAL A 290 5.18 -15.74 20.26
C VAL A 290 5.81 -17.08 20.64
N ALA A 291 6.19 -17.22 21.91
CA ALA A 291 6.86 -18.42 22.43
C ALA A 291 8.10 -18.84 21.61
N GLY A 292 8.92 -17.88 21.19
CA GLY A 292 10.15 -18.12 20.43
C GLY A 292 9.94 -18.40 18.92
N GLU A 293 8.71 -18.29 18.42
CA GLU A 293 8.42 -18.35 16.99
C GLU A 293 8.17 -16.95 16.44
N LEU A 294 8.94 -16.54 15.43
CA LEU A 294 8.67 -15.35 14.63
C LEU A 294 7.58 -15.68 13.61
N ARG A 295 6.51 -14.91 13.63
CA ARG A 295 5.32 -15.12 12.81
C ARG A 295 4.89 -13.83 12.13
N VAL A 296 4.49 -13.95 10.88
CA VAL A 296 3.75 -12.92 10.13
C VAL A 296 2.27 -13.28 10.16
N TYR A 297 1.43 -12.31 10.44
CA TYR A 297 -0.02 -12.43 10.45
C TYR A 297 -0.57 -11.54 9.33
N PRO A 298 -1.00 -12.14 8.20
CA PRO A 298 -1.50 -11.40 7.05
C PRO A 298 -2.66 -10.47 7.42
N ASN A 299 -2.64 -9.23 6.97
CA ASN A 299 -3.74 -8.31 7.14
C ASN A 299 -4.78 -8.50 6.02
N LEU A 300 -5.98 -8.92 6.37
CA LEU A 300 -7.01 -9.22 5.38
C LEU A 300 -7.79 -7.97 4.91
N GLY A 301 -7.43 -6.77 5.39
CA GLY A 301 -8.13 -5.51 5.10
C GLY A 301 -9.59 -5.44 5.54
N THR A 302 -10.05 -6.41 6.33
CA THR A 302 -11.39 -6.51 6.91
C THR A 302 -11.41 -6.21 8.41
N GLY A 303 -10.30 -5.70 8.96
CA GLY A 303 -10.11 -5.55 10.41
C GLY A 303 -9.82 -6.88 11.13
N THR A 304 -9.36 -7.90 10.41
CA THR A 304 -9.00 -9.22 10.94
C THR A 304 -7.68 -9.72 10.38
N LEU A 305 -6.97 -10.53 11.15
CA LEU A 305 -5.73 -11.18 10.73
C LEU A 305 -5.99 -12.56 10.10
N GLY A 306 -5.19 -12.92 9.11
CA GLY A 306 -5.12 -14.24 8.51
C GLY A 306 -4.41 -15.25 9.41
N SER A 307 -4.32 -16.50 8.93
CA SER A 307 -3.55 -17.54 9.63
C SER A 307 -2.07 -17.17 9.71
N ALA A 308 -1.47 -17.41 10.87
CA ALA A 308 -0.07 -17.10 11.11
C ALA A 308 0.86 -17.90 10.18
N ILE A 309 1.76 -17.20 9.51
CA ILE A 309 2.86 -17.77 8.73
C ILE A 309 4.09 -17.80 9.63
N LYS A 310 4.60 -19.00 9.93
CA LYS A 310 5.82 -19.16 10.72
C LYS A 310 7.03 -18.87 9.82
N VAL A 311 7.81 -17.87 10.19
CA VAL A 311 8.96 -17.41 9.41
C VAL A 311 10.28 -17.92 10.02
N LEU A 312 10.35 -18.01 11.36
CA LEU A 312 11.51 -18.53 12.07
C LEU A 312 11.09 -19.19 13.40
N THR A 313 11.82 -20.21 13.83
CA THR A 313 11.64 -20.88 15.12
C THR A 313 12.94 -20.91 15.91
N GLY A 314 12.83 -21.12 17.23
CA GLY A 314 14.00 -21.29 18.10
C GLY A 314 14.62 -20.00 18.62
N LEU A 315 13.93 -18.86 18.51
CA LEU A 315 14.35 -17.64 19.18
C LEU A 315 14.19 -17.79 20.71
N PRO A 316 15.06 -17.19 21.53
CA PRO A 316 14.83 -17.08 22.96
C PRO A 316 13.46 -16.46 23.26
N THR A 317 12.75 -16.99 24.27
CA THR A 317 11.36 -16.57 24.57
C THR A 317 11.24 -15.15 25.12
N ASP A 318 12.35 -14.57 25.58
CA ASP A 318 12.48 -13.21 26.07
C ASP A 318 12.87 -12.20 24.97
N SER A 319 13.09 -12.67 23.73
CA SER A 319 13.44 -11.83 22.59
C SER A 319 12.45 -10.68 22.41
N LYS A 320 12.98 -9.50 22.08
CA LYS A 320 12.20 -8.33 21.66
C LYS A 320 12.37 -8.12 20.17
N LEU A 321 11.36 -7.56 19.53
CA LEU A 321 11.41 -7.24 18.11
C LEU A 321 10.89 -5.84 17.86
N VAL A 322 11.40 -5.22 16.81
CA VAL A 322 10.81 -4.05 16.18
C VAL A 322 11.00 -4.17 14.67
N ASN A 323 10.00 -3.74 13.91
CA ASN A 323 10.14 -3.56 12.48
C ASN A 323 10.51 -2.10 12.21
N ALA A 324 11.73 -1.89 11.72
CA ALA A 324 12.19 -0.52 11.43
C ALA A 324 11.71 -0.02 10.06
N GLY A 325 11.24 -0.92 9.19
CA GLY A 325 11.00 -0.66 7.78
C GLY A 325 12.15 -1.22 6.93
N ASP A 326 12.34 -0.68 5.73
CA ASP A 326 13.36 -1.13 4.77
C ASP A 326 14.74 -0.50 5.12
N ILE A 327 15.46 -1.13 6.04
CA ILE A 327 16.79 -0.68 6.50
C ILE A 327 17.79 -0.79 5.35
N ASN A 328 17.68 -1.86 4.56
CA ASN A 328 18.67 -2.21 3.55
C ASN A 328 18.38 -1.71 2.12
N ARG A 329 17.22 -1.10 1.92
CA ARG A 329 16.75 -0.50 0.66
C ARG A 329 16.59 -1.53 -0.48
N ASP A 330 16.23 -2.76 -0.16
CA ASP A 330 15.89 -3.79 -1.16
C ASP A 330 14.40 -3.78 -1.56
N GLY A 331 13.60 -2.91 -0.94
CA GLY A 331 12.16 -2.80 -1.15
C GLY A 331 11.34 -3.73 -0.25
N HIS A 332 11.95 -4.38 0.74
CA HIS A 332 11.29 -5.27 1.68
C HIS A 332 11.43 -4.76 3.14
N PRO A 333 10.47 -5.08 4.03
CA PRO A 333 10.59 -4.70 5.43
C PRO A 333 11.63 -5.55 6.15
N ASP A 334 12.43 -4.91 7.00
CA ASP A 334 13.47 -5.55 7.83
C ASP A 334 13.09 -5.55 9.31
N LEU A 335 13.61 -6.54 10.06
CA LEU A 335 13.38 -6.67 11.49
C LEU A 335 14.67 -6.50 12.29
N LEU A 336 14.55 -5.85 13.42
CA LEU A 336 15.54 -5.88 14.48
C LEU A 336 15.03 -6.75 15.61
N VAL A 337 15.82 -7.76 15.99
CA VAL A 337 15.52 -8.67 17.10
C VAL A 337 16.63 -8.57 18.14
N GLN A 338 16.25 -8.26 19.36
CA GLN A 338 17.13 -8.19 20.51
C GLN A 338 17.02 -9.47 21.33
N HIS A 339 18.14 -10.13 21.56
CA HIS A 339 18.27 -11.22 22.51
C HIS A 339 19.74 -11.49 22.84
N SER A 340 20.00 -12.16 23.97
CA SER A 340 21.35 -12.62 24.34
C SER A 340 22.40 -11.49 24.33
N ASN A 341 22.02 -10.32 24.86
CA ASN A 341 22.80 -9.09 24.93
C ASN A 341 23.16 -8.45 23.58
N LYS A 342 22.54 -8.88 22.48
CA LYS A 342 22.85 -8.45 21.12
C LYS A 342 21.62 -7.92 20.40
N LEU A 343 21.90 -7.20 19.31
CA LEU A 343 20.90 -6.78 18.34
C LEU A 343 21.22 -7.41 16.98
N TYR A 344 20.23 -8.06 16.40
CA TYR A 344 20.30 -8.73 15.12
C TYR A 344 19.37 -8.06 14.12
N MET A 345 19.85 -7.85 12.89
CA MET A 345 19.03 -7.47 11.75
C MET A 345 18.69 -8.73 10.94
N TYR A 346 17.40 -8.91 10.67
CA TYR A 346 16.88 -9.92 9.76
C TYR A 346 16.34 -9.21 8.52
N ALA A 347 17.02 -9.41 7.38
CA ALA A 347 16.52 -8.89 6.11
C ALA A 347 15.27 -9.67 5.69
N GLY A 348 14.16 -8.98 5.50
CA GLY A 348 12.89 -9.61 5.11
C GLY A 348 12.78 -9.80 3.59
N LYS A 349 11.85 -10.65 3.18
CA LYS A 349 11.46 -10.76 1.77
C LYS A 349 9.96 -10.87 1.66
N SER A 350 9.35 -9.83 1.10
CA SER A 350 7.91 -9.78 0.86
C SER A 350 7.51 -10.76 -0.23
N ALA A 351 6.55 -11.63 0.09
CA ALA A 351 5.96 -12.60 -0.82
C ALA A 351 4.71 -13.18 -0.15
N PRO A 352 3.79 -13.84 -0.91
CA PRO A 352 2.65 -14.54 -0.30
C PRO A 352 3.05 -15.56 0.78
N THR A 353 4.30 -16.04 0.75
CA THR A 353 4.95 -16.75 1.84
C THR A 353 6.24 -16.00 2.19
N PRO A 354 6.21 -15.08 3.16
CA PRO A 354 7.37 -14.27 3.52
C PRO A 354 8.49 -15.12 4.12
N THR A 355 9.71 -14.64 3.96
CA THR A 355 10.91 -15.25 4.56
C THR A 355 11.82 -14.18 5.15
N VAL A 356 12.77 -14.60 5.99
CA VAL A 356 13.88 -13.77 6.45
C VAL A 356 15.21 -14.43 6.09
N ALA A 357 16.22 -13.62 5.80
CA ALA A 357 17.57 -14.07 5.60
C ALA A 357 18.24 -14.51 6.93
N ALA A 358 19.43 -15.10 6.83
CA ALA A 358 20.28 -15.33 8.00
C ALA A 358 20.60 -13.97 8.67
N PRO A 359 20.52 -13.87 10.01
CA PRO A 359 20.66 -12.59 10.69
C PRO A 359 22.10 -12.08 10.66
N VAL A 360 22.23 -10.76 10.61
CA VAL A 360 23.49 -10.04 10.81
C VAL A 360 23.48 -9.40 12.18
N ILE A 361 24.60 -9.46 12.91
CA ILE A 361 24.73 -8.74 14.18
C ILE A 361 24.99 -7.27 13.87
N VAL A 362 24.08 -6.41 14.33
CA VAL A 362 24.21 -4.94 14.22
C VAL A 362 24.52 -4.29 15.57
N GLY A 363 24.49 -5.09 16.65
CA GLY A 363 24.87 -4.67 17.99
C GLY A 363 25.48 -5.81 18.79
N ASN A 364 26.78 -5.71 19.09
CA ASN A 364 27.55 -6.83 19.67
C ASN A 364 27.37 -7.06 21.18
N SER A 365 26.96 -6.04 21.93
CA SER A 365 26.76 -6.09 23.38
C SER A 365 25.95 -4.90 23.88
N GLY A 366 25.40 -4.98 25.08
CA GLY A 366 24.76 -3.86 25.78
C GLY A 366 23.28 -3.67 25.46
N TRP A 367 22.68 -4.62 24.73
CA TRP A 367 21.31 -4.51 24.27
C TRP A 367 20.28 -5.06 25.26
N ASP A 368 20.64 -5.94 26.21
CA ASP A 368 19.66 -6.50 27.17
C ASP A 368 19.00 -5.45 28.06
N VAL A 369 19.65 -4.30 28.26
CA VAL A 369 19.12 -3.18 29.03
C VAL A 369 18.35 -2.17 28.17
N MET A 370 18.22 -2.41 26.87
CA MET A 370 17.52 -1.53 25.95
C MET A 370 16.07 -2.00 25.72
N SER A 371 15.16 -1.05 25.59
CA SER A 371 13.85 -1.25 24.95
C SER A 371 13.87 -0.57 23.59
N LEU A 372 13.49 -1.29 22.54
CA LEU A 372 13.55 -0.81 21.16
C LEU A 372 12.22 -0.24 20.69
N SER A 373 12.29 0.72 19.79
CA SER A 373 11.16 1.21 19.02
C SER A 373 11.66 1.83 17.72
N ALA A 374 10.85 1.87 16.67
CA ALA A 374 11.26 2.43 15.39
C ALA A 374 10.26 3.52 15.01
N PRO A 375 10.65 4.80 15.04
CA PRO A 375 9.76 5.90 14.67
C PRO A 375 9.53 5.94 13.15
N GLY A 376 10.48 5.46 12.34
CA GLY A 376 10.52 5.66 10.90
C GLY A 376 11.66 6.62 10.56
N ASP A 377 11.49 7.44 9.52
CA ASP A 377 12.44 8.48 9.11
C ASP A 377 12.23 9.75 9.94
N ALA A 378 13.00 9.91 11.01
CA ALA A 378 12.86 11.01 11.96
C ALA A 378 13.62 12.27 11.51
N ASP A 379 14.72 12.13 10.77
CA ASP A 379 15.54 13.25 10.30
C ASP A 379 15.29 13.65 8.83
N ARG A 380 14.43 12.91 8.13
CA ARG A 380 13.97 13.13 6.74
C ARG A 380 15.05 12.91 5.70
N ASP A 381 16.01 12.02 5.96
CA ASP A 381 17.05 11.64 4.99
C ASP A 381 16.61 10.51 4.03
N GLY A 382 15.39 10.00 4.22
CA GLY A 382 14.81 8.89 3.47
C GLY A 382 15.25 7.51 3.97
N ARG A 383 15.83 7.40 5.16
CA ARG A 383 16.19 6.13 5.83
C ARG A 383 15.37 5.98 7.08
N VAL A 384 15.26 4.74 7.53
CA VAL A 384 14.58 4.43 8.77
C VAL A 384 15.55 4.54 9.93
N ASP A 385 15.08 5.10 11.04
CA ASP A 385 15.83 5.31 12.26
C ASP A 385 15.38 4.35 13.36
N LEU A 386 16.24 4.18 14.37
CA LEU A 386 15.98 3.37 15.56
C LEU A 386 15.96 4.23 16.82
N LEU A 387 14.94 4.04 17.65
CA LEU A 387 14.91 4.51 19.03
C LEU A 387 15.26 3.36 19.98
N ALA A 388 16.11 3.64 20.97
CA ALA A 388 16.36 2.71 22.05
C ALA A 388 16.38 3.43 23.39
N ARG A 389 15.58 2.97 24.34
CA ARG A 389 15.59 3.45 25.72
C ARG A 389 16.48 2.55 26.57
N ASP A 390 17.44 3.15 27.28
CA ASP A 390 18.14 2.49 28.37
C ASP A 390 17.23 2.37 29.60
N THR A 391 16.91 1.14 29.99
CA THR A 391 15.94 0.84 31.04
C THR A 391 16.46 1.14 32.45
N ARG A 392 17.77 1.39 32.61
CA ARG A 392 18.40 1.65 33.91
C ARG A 392 18.22 3.09 34.38
N ASP A 393 18.31 4.03 33.46
CA ASP A 393 18.26 5.48 33.73
C ASP A 393 17.10 6.19 33.02
N GLY A 394 16.50 5.55 32.00
CA GLY A 394 15.41 6.15 31.23
C GLY A 394 15.87 7.16 30.18
N ILE A 395 17.16 7.14 29.78
CA ILE A 395 17.63 7.90 28.63
C ILE A 395 17.13 7.22 27.35
N LEU A 396 16.48 8.00 26.50
CA LEU A 396 16.03 7.62 25.17
C LEU A 396 17.06 8.08 24.16
N TYR A 397 17.58 7.16 23.36
CA TYR A 397 18.54 7.43 22.30
C TYR A 397 17.91 7.24 20.93
N ILE A 398 18.36 8.04 19.97
CA ILE A 398 18.15 7.82 18.54
C ILE A 398 19.44 7.33 17.88
N TYR A 399 19.29 6.40 16.94
CA TYR A 399 20.35 5.91 16.07
C TYR A 399 19.88 6.15 14.64
N LEU A 400 20.57 7.04 13.93
CA LEU A 400 20.20 7.42 12.57
C LEU A 400 20.54 6.32 11.57
N GLY A 401 19.66 6.11 10.59
CA GLY A 401 19.94 5.26 9.44
C GLY A 401 21.11 5.80 8.62
N LEU A 402 21.93 4.92 8.06
CA LEU A 402 23.13 5.30 7.30
C LEU A 402 23.10 4.80 5.85
N ALA A 403 23.94 5.41 5.02
CA ALA A 403 24.13 5.03 3.61
C ALA A 403 24.63 3.60 3.39
N ASN A 404 25.23 2.99 4.42
CA ASN A 404 25.70 1.61 4.40
C ASN A 404 24.65 0.61 4.90
N ASN A 405 23.37 1.01 4.99
CA ASN A 405 22.26 0.14 5.37
C ASN A 405 22.36 -0.38 6.82
N LEU A 406 22.96 0.41 7.70
CA LEU A 406 23.09 0.16 9.13
C LEU A 406 22.73 1.43 9.92
N PHE A 407 22.91 1.40 11.23
CA PHE A 407 22.67 2.55 12.12
C PHE A 407 23.98 3.21 12.58
N GLY A 408 23.93 4.52 12.81
CA GLY A 408 25.04 5.31 13.35
C GLY A 408 25.17 5.22 14.88
N ASP A 409 26.04 6.06 15.42
CA ASP A 409 26.22 6.19 16.87
C ASP A 409 24.97 6.78 17.53
N ARG A 410 24.72 6.36 18.77
CA ARG A 410 23.58 6.82 19.56
C ARG A 410 23.71 8.30 19.93
N THR A 411 22.62 9.06 19.74
CA THR A 411 22.48 10.44 20.22
C THR A 411 21.35 10.49 21.26
N GLU A 412 21.51 11.26 22.34
CA GLU A 412 20.43 11.46 23.30
C GLU A 412 19.26 12.18 22.62
N TYR A 413 18.11 11.51 22.61
CA TYR A 413 16.85 11.98 22.02
C TYR A 413 15.87 12.47 23.09
N GLY A 414 15.98 11.95 24.32
CA GLY A 414 15.26 12.41 25.51
C GLY A 414 15.70 11.73 26.80
N HIS A 415 15.17 12.18 27.94
CA HIS A 415 15.43 11.60 29.26
C HIS A 415 14.15 11.56 30.11
N GLY A 416 14.18 10.90 31.27
CA GLY A 416 12.99 10.76 32.13
C GLY A 416 12.00 9.67 31.68
N TYR A 417 12.33 8.91 30.63
CA TYR A 417 11.55 7.79 30.10
C TYR A 417 11.74 6.51 30.92
N THR A 418 11.89 6.59 32.25
CA THR A 418 12.09 5.42 33.11
C THR A 418 10.98 4.40 32.91
N VAL A 419 11.26 3.10 33.12
CA VAL A 419 10.25 2.03 32.98
C VAL A 419 9.04 2.19 33.90
N THR A 420 9.17 2.98 34.98
CA THR A 420 8.05 3.34 35.85
C THR A 420 7.22 4.48 35.25
N ASN A 421 7.88 5.54 34.76
CA ASN A 421 7.19 6.72 34.24
C ASN A 421 6.59 6.48 32.85
N ARG A 422 7.27 5.66 32.05
CA ARG A 422 6.94 5.34 30.66
C ARG A 422 7.08 3.84 30.41
N PRO A 423 6.17 2.98 30.87
CA PRO A 423 6.37 1.53 30.80
C PRO A 423 6.67 1.03 29.38
N LEU A 424 5.93 1.50 28.38
CA LEU A 424 6.07 1.12 26.98
C LEU A 424 6.24 2.35 26.09
N ILE A 425 7.03 2.19 25.03
CA ILE A 425 7.31 3.20 24.00
C ILE A 425 6.99 2.60 22.62
N ALA A 426 6.40 3.41 21.73
CA ALA A 426 5.98 3.01 20.40
C ALA A 426 6.27 4.12 19.40
N GLY A 427 7.00 3.82 18.34
CA GLY A 427 7.23 4.74 17.23
C GLY A 427 5.97 4.81 16.40
N ALA A 428 5.43 6.00 16.22
CA ALA A 428 4.08 6.20 15.70
C ALA A 428 4.04 6.48 14.19
N ALA A 429 5.18 6.41 13.49
CA ALA A 429 5.32 6.98 12.14
C ALA A 429 4.86 8.44 12.14
N ASP A 430 4.38 8.98 11.03
CA ASP A 430 3.87 10.35 10.96
C ASP A 430 2.38 10.39 11.34
N ALA A 431 2.08 10.16 12.63
CA ALA A 431 0.73 9.94 13.14
C ALA A 431 -0.15 11.22 13.15
N ASP A 432 0.45 12.40 13.15
CA ASP A 432 -0.27 13.67 12.96
C ASP A 432 -0.16 14.26 11.53
N ARG A 433 0.52 13.54 10.63
CA ARG A 433 0.68 13.89 9.20
C ARG A 433 1.42 15.20 8.96
N ASN A 434 2.37 15.54 9.83
CA ASN A 434 3.21 16.72 9.72
C ASN A 434 4.49 16.49 8.87
N GLY A 435 4.75 15.24 8.47
CA GLY A 435 5.92 14.78 7.73
C GLY A 435 7.13 14.40 8.59
N VAL A 436 6.99 14.27 9.90
CA VAL A 436 8.04 13.82 10.84
C VAL A 436 7.51 12.62 11.60
N ALA A 437 8.36 11.63 11.83
CA ALA A 437 8.00 10.53 12.70
C ALA A 437 7.76 10.95 14.17
N ASP A 438 6.69 10.44 14.75
CA ASP A 438 6.16 10.71 16.09
C ASP A 438 6.36 9.51 17.04
N MET A 439 5.91 9.65 18.29
CA MET A 439 5.95 8.59 19.29
C MET A 439 4.70 8.58 20.19
N TRP A 440 4.26 7.37 20.58
CA TRP A 440 3.35 7.15 21.69
C TRP A 440 4.07 6.51 22.87
N THR A 441 3.62 6.81 24.09
CA THR A 441 4.10 6.14 25.30
C THR A 441 2.97 5.88 26.27
N THR A 442 2.95 4.71 26.90
CA THR A 442 2.13 4.52 28.10
C THR A 442 2.76 5.26 29.27
N VAL A 443 1.95 5.62 30.26
CA VAL A 443 2.39 6.34 31.46
C VAL A 443 2.09 5.49 32.70
N GLY A 444 2.90 5.64 33.74
CA GLY A 444 2.74 4.91 35.01
C GLY A 444 1.38 5.10 35.70
N ASP A 445 0.65 6.18 35.39
CA ASP A 445 -0.71 6.45 35.84
C ASP A 445 -1.81 5.73 35.02
N GLY A 446 -1.42 4.98 34.00
CA GLY A 446 -2.33 4.21 33.15
C GLY A 446 -2.92 4.98 31.96
N THR A 447 -2.40 6.18 31.66
CA THR A 447 -2.73 6.97 30.46
C THR A 447 -1.82 6.66 29.26
N LEU A 448 -2.16 7.20 28.09
CA LEU A 448 -1.32 7.22 26.89
C LEU A 448 -1.02 8.66 26.48
N LYS A 449 0.25 8.91 26.14
CA LYS A 449 0.73 10.19 25.64
C LYS A 449 1.23 10.09 24.21
N PHE A 450 0.93 11.12 23.42
CA PHE A 450 1.47 11.38 22.09
C PHE A 450 2.56 12.46 22.18
N TYR A 451 3.66 12.22 21.49
CA TYR A 451 4.79 13.13 21.33
C TYR A 451 4.97 13.39 19.86
N LYS A 452 4.78 14.65 19.48
CA LYS A 452 5.06 15.11 18.13
C LYS A 452 6.56 15.03 17.85
N GLY A 453 6.92 14.50 16.70
CA GLY A 453 8.27 14.48 16.18
C GLY A 453 8.84 15.88 15.97
N GLY A 454 10.13 16.05 16.24
CA GLY A 454 10.89 17.25 15.89
C GLY A 454 11.81 16.99 14.71
N SER A 455 12.05 17.98 13.86
CA SER A 455 13.03 17.88 12.77
C SER A 455 14.50 17.99 13.23
N SER A 456 14.75 17.93 14.54
CA SER A 456 16.10 17.94 15.11
C SER A 456 16.38 16.59 15.74
N ILE A 457 17.58 16.06 15.52
CA ILE A 457 18.06 14.82 16.16
C ILE A 457 18.13 14.88 17.70
N HIS A 458 17.90 16.06 18.28
CA HIS A 458 17.90 16.36 19.71
C HIS A 458 16.48 16.48 20.30
N GLY A 459 15.46 15.80 19.76
CA GLY A 459 14.15 15.89 20.41
C GLY A 459 13.17 14.76 20.12
N PRO A 460 12.28 14.42 21.08
CA PRO A 460 11.91 15.34 22.15
C PRO A 460 12.58 15.02 23.49
N ILE A 461 13.50 15.90 23.89
CA ILE A 461 14.03 16.05 25.25
C ILE A 461 12.97 16.79 26.10
N ASP A 462 11.75 16.23 26.19
CA ASP A 462 10.55 16.69 26.94
C ASP A 462 9.59 17.72 26.28
N GLY A 463 9.55 17.80 24.94
CA GLY A 463 8.54 18.61 24.21
C GLY A 463 7.09 18.28 24.63
N PRO A 464 6.12 19.21 24.48
CA PRO A 464 4.78 19.05 25.06
C PRO A 464 4.12 17.76 24.56
N SER A 465 3.80 16.88 25.50
CA SER A 465 3.02 15.67 25.24
C SER A 465 1.53 15.98 25.29
N VAL A 466 0.74 15.34 24.45
CA VAL A 466 -0.73 15.38 24.54
C VAL A 466 -1.21 14.05 25.13
N GLU A 467 -2.08 14.08 26.13
CA GLU A 467 -2.78 12.87 26.56
C GLU A 467 -3.80 12.47 25.49
N VAL A 468 -3.63 11.26 24.95
CA VAL A 468 -4.48 10.71 23.88
C VAL A 468 -5.19 9.42 24.30
N GLY A 469 -5.02 9.01 25.56
CA GLY A 469 -5.72 7.88 26.16
C GLY A 469 -5.84 8.05 27.67
N THR A 470 -7.07 8.07 28.17
CA THR A 470 -7.37 8.50 29.55
C THR A 470 -7.27 7.40 30.60
N SER A 471 -7.33 6.11 30.20
CA SER A 471 -7.24 4.98 31.13
C SER A 471 -6.99 3.66 30.42
N GLY A 472 -6.70 2.60 31.19
CA GLY A 472 -6.57 1.22 30.70
C GLY A 472 -5.22 0.85 30.09
N TRP A 473 -4.32 1.82 29.86
CA TRP A 473 -3.01 1.59 29.25
C TRP A 473 -2.01 0.88 30.18
N GLY A 474 -2.25 0.92 31.50
CA GLY A 474 -1.48 0.12 32.47
C GLY A 474 -1.71 -1.39 32.34
N ALA A 475 -2.75 -1.82 31.64
CA ALA A 475 -3.01 -3.24 31.37
C ALA A 475 -2.24 -3.77 30.15
N ILE A 476 -1.62 -2.90 29.34
CA ILE A 476 -0.88 -3.31 28.14
C ILE A 476 0.47 -3.92 28.53
N LYS A 477 0.84 -5.01 27.85
CA LYS A 477 2.07 -5.78 28.06
C LYS A 477 3.04 -5.72 26.88
N SER A 478 2.56 -5.42 25.68
CA SER A 478 3.38 -5.13 24.50
C SER A 478 2.66 -4.12 23.60
N ILE A 479 3.43 -3.29 22.92
CA ILE A 479 2.98 -2.25 21.98
C ILE A 479 3.90 -2.30 20.75
N SER A 480 3.39 -1.90 19.58
CA SER A 480 4.08 -1.98 18.29
C SER A 480 5.13 -0.93 17.99
#